data_AF-A0A2Z7A6E9-F1
#
_entry.id   AF-A0A2Z7A6E9-F1
#
_cell.length_a   1.000
_cell.length_b   1.000
_cell.length_c   1.000
_cell.angle_alpha   90.00
_cell.angle_beta   90.00
_cell.angle_gamma   90.00
#
_symmetry.space_group_name_H-M   'P 1'
#
loop_
_entity.id
_entity.type
_entity.pdbx_description
1 polymer ?
#
loop_
_entity_poly.entity_id
_entity_poly.type
_entity_poly.pdbx_seq_one_letter_code
_entity_poly.pdbx_strand_id
1 'polypeptide(L)'
;LGTKLTFSTAFHPQTEGQSERVIQILEDLLRACIIDFSESWDLKLPLVEFAYNNSFQASIQMAPNEALYGLRCRTPLHWDEVGERDSLGPDLVEQTVEYVRKIKERMKAAQSR
;
A
#
# COMPACT_ATOMS: atom_id res chain seq x y z
N LEU A 1 -4.85 21.46 -19.38
CA LEU A 1 -4.40 21.20 -18.00
C LEU A 1 -3.24 22.10 -17.53
N GLY A 2 -2.49 22.78 -18.41
CA GLY A 2 -1.52 23.80 -17.97
C GLY A 2 -0.37 23.28 -17.11
N THR A 3 -0.13 21.97 -17.11
CA THR A 3 0.83 21.28 -16.26
C THR A 3 2.26 21.56 -16.71
N LYS A 4 3.14 21.93 -15.77
CA LYS A 4 4.57 22.14 -16.02
C LYS A 4 5.32 20.85 -15.69
N LEU A 5 6.14 20.37 -16.62
CA LEU A 5 6.99 19.20 -16.40
C LEU A 5 8.27 19.62 -15.66
N THR A 6 8.58 18.90 -14.59
CA THR A 6 9.84 18.99 -13.85
C THR A 6 10.52 17.63 -13.92
N PHE A 7 11.74 17.59 -14.45
CA PHE A 7 12.50 16.35 -14.63
C PHE A 7 13.54 16.21 -13.53
N SER A 8 13.67 15.01 -12.97
CA SER A 8 14.75 14.63 -12.08
C SER A 8 16.10 14.76 -12.80
N THR A 9 17.11 15.31 -12.11
CA THR A 9 18.48 15.38 -12.63
C THR A 9 19.45 14.79 -11.62
N ALA A 10 20.52 14.16 -12.10
CA ALA A 10 21.49 13.42 -11.28
C ALA A 10 22.19 14.25 -10.17
N PHE A 11 22.04 15.59 -10.19
CA PHE A 11 22.66 16.51 -9.23
C PHE A 11 21.63 17.36 -8.46
N HIS A 12 20.40 16.86 -8.27
CA HIS A 12 19.36 17.54 -7.45
C HIS A 12 18.96 16.77 -6.17
N PRO A 13 19.92 16.42 -5.29
CA PRO A 13 19.64 15.60 -4.10
C PRO A 13 18.77 16.28 -3.02
N GLN A 14 18.52 17.59 -3.12
CA GLN A 14 17.89 18.37 -2.05
C GLN A 14 16.35 18.42 -2.10
N THR A 15 15.69 17.87 -3.13
CA THR A 15 14.21 17.98 -3.26
C THR A 15 13.47 16.65 -3.41
N GLU A 16 14.06 15.62 -4.05
CA GLU A 16 13.32 14.39 -4.40
C GLU A 16 13.62 13.18 -3.49
N GLY A 17 14.49 13.29 -2.49
CA GLY A 17 14.90 12.13 -1.68
C GLY A 17 13.77 11.44 -0.90
N GLN A 18 12.73 12.17 -0.49
CA GLN A 18 11.55 11.57 0.15
C GLN A 18 10.71 10.77 -0.85
N SER A 19 10.43 11.34 -2.03
CA SER A 19 9.71 10.63 -3.10
C SER A 19 10.52 9.47 -3.65
N GLU A 20 11.83 9.63 -3.87
CA GLU A 20 12.74 8.56 -4.32
C GLU A 20 12.74 7.39 -3.34
N ARG A 21 12.84 7.66 -2.03
CA ARG A 21 12.77 6.61 -1.00
C ARG A 21 11.43 5.89 -1.03
N VAL A 22 10.33 6.65 -1.15
CA VAL A 22 8.98 6.07 -1.23
C VAL A 22 8.82 5.21 -2.49
N ILE A 23 9.28 5.69 -3.64
CA ILE A 23 9.27 4.97 -4.92
C ILE A 23 10.06 3.66 -4.77
N GLN A 24 11.26 3.70 -4.19
CA GLN A 24 12.07 2.50 -3.99
C GLN A 24 11.37 1.46 -3.10
N ILE A 25 10.74 1.88 -2.01
CA ILE A 25 9.97 0.99 -1.11
C ILE A 25 8.80 0.37 -1.86
N LEU A 26 8.07 1.16 -2.67
CA LEU A 26 6.96 0.67 -3.47
C LEU A 26 7.41 -0.33 -4.53
N GLU A 27 8.53 -0.06 -5.22
CA GLU A 27 9.11 -1.00 -6.19
C GLU A 27 9.51 -2.33 -5.53
N ASP A 28 10.17 -2.27 -4.38
CA ASP A 28 10.60 -3.47 -3.64
C ASP A 28 9.38 -4.27 -3.13
N LEU A 29 8.34 -3.59 -2.63
CA LEU A 29 7.07 -4.20 -2.24
C LEU A 29 6.40 -4.89 -3.43
N LEU A 30 6.26 -4.19 -4.56
CA LEU A 30 5.64 -4.72 -5.77
C LEU A 30 6.42 -5.92 -6.31
N ARG A 31 7.75 -5.85 -6.32
CA ARG A 31 8.62 -6.96 -6.75
C ARG A 31 8.40 -8.21 -5.88
N ALA A 32 8.32 -8.03 -4.56
CA ALA A 32 8.03 -9.13 -3.64
C ALA A 32 6.62 -9.71 -3.86
N CYS A 33 5.62 -8.85 -4.07
CA CYS A 33 4.25 -9.27 -4.34
C CYS A 33 4.12 -10.03 -5.66
N ILE A 34 4.81 -9.60 -6.72
CA ILE A 34 4.84 -10.31 -8.02
C ILE A 34 5.42 -11.72 -7.84
N ILE A 35 6.51 -11.87 -7.08
CA ILE A 35 7.09 -13.19 -6.77
C ILE A 35 6.10 -14.06 -5.97
N ASP A 36 5.41 -13.47 -5.01
CA ASP A 36 4.49 -14.17 -4.11
C ASP A 36 3.16 -14.59 -4.73
N PHE A 37 2.65 -13.82 -5.71
CA PHE A 37 1.35 -14.03 -6.35
C PHE A 37 1.44 -14.55 -7.79
N SER A 38 2.66 -14.63 -8.34
CA SER A 38 2.97 -15.17 -9.67
C SER A 38 2.04 -14.61 -10.75
N GLU A 39 1.48 -15.45 -11.63
CA GLU A 39 0.61 -15.10 -12.76
C GLU A 39 -0.63 -14.27 -12.39
N SER A 40 -0.99 -14.23 -11.11
CA SER A 40 -2.21 -13.57 -10.66
C SER A 40 -1.96 -12.24 -9.95
N TRP A 41 -0.74 -11.72 -9.99
CA TRP A 41 -0.29 -10.51 -9.30
C TRP A 41 -1.12 -9.27 -9.66
N ASP A 42 -1.58 -9.18 -10.90
CA ASP A 42 -2.39 -8.08 -11.44
C ASP A 42 -3.74 -7.98 -10.73
N LEU A 43 -4.38 -9.12 -10.47
CA LEU A 43 -5.63 -9.20 -9.70
C LEU A 43 -5.43 -8.81 -8.23
N LYS A 44 -4.19 -8.85 -7.71
CA LYS A 44 -3.85 -8.54 -6.31
C LYS A 44 -3.34 -7.11 -6.16
N LEU A 45 -3.09 -6.39 -7.25
CA LEU A 45 -2.62 -5.01 -7.22
C LEU A 45 -3.52 -4.08 -6.39
N PRO A 46 -4.87 -4.17 -6.48
CA PRO A 46 -5.74 -3.38 -5.61
C PRO A 46 -5.54 -3.67 -4.11
N LEU A 47 -5.26 -4.91 -3.74
CA LEU A 47 -4.97 -5.29 -2.35
C LEU A 47 -3.61 -4.75 -1.89
N VAL A 48 -2.62 -4.70 -2.79
CA VAL A 48 -1.31 -4.13 -2.50
C VAL A 48 -1.42 -2.62 -2.27
N GLU A 49 -2.09 -1.90 -3.17
CA GLU A 49 -2.37 -0.48 -3.03
C GLU A 49 -3.14 -0.19 -1.74
N PHE A 50 -4.22 -0.95 -1.50
CA PHE A 50 -5.03 -0.83 -0.30
C PHE A 50 -4.21 -1.03 0.98
N ALA A 51 -3.37 -2.07 1.03
CA ALA A 51 -2.55 -2.35 2.20
C ALA A 51 -1.55 -1.22 2.45
N TYR A 52 -0.91 -0.69 1.40
CA TYR A 52 0.05 0.40 1.51
C TYR A 52 -0.60 1.71 1.94
N ASN A 53 -1.67 2.14 1.26
CA ASN A 53 -2.35 3.41 1.51
C ASN A 53 -3.01 3.48 2.89
N ASN A 54 -3.37 2.33 3.47
CA ASN A 54 -4.00 2.24 4.79
C ASN A 54 -3.05 1.79 5.90
N SER A 55 -1.77 1.57 5.62
CA SER A 55 -0.77 1.27 6.64
C SER A 55 -0.12 2.55 7.14
N PHE A 56 0.22 2.57 8.43
CA PHE A 56 0.92 3.69 9.06
C PHE A 56 2.29 3.93 8.42
N GLN A 57 2.58 5.19 8.09
CA GLN A 57 3.88 5.61 7.59
C GLN A 57 4.58 6.53 8.59
N ALA A 58 5.79 6.14 8.99
CA ALA A 58 6.56 6.88 10.00
C ALA A 58 6.92 8.32 9.55
N SER A 59 7.10 8.55 8.25
CA SER A 59 7.46 9.86 7.68
C SER A 59 6.35 10.91 7.82
N ILE A 60 5.09 10.50 7.69
CA ILE A 60 3.91 11.37 7.79
C ILE A 60 3.12 11.17 9.10
N GLN A 61 3.53 10.23 9.94
CA GLN A 61 2.89 9.85 11.22
C GLN A 61 1.40 9.47 11.11
N MET A 62 0.96 9.03 9.93
CA MET A 62 -0.40 8.55 9.67
C MET A 62 -0.41 7.64 8.43
N ALA A 63 -1.57 7.10 8.04
CA ALA A 63 -1.71 6.41 6.76
C ALA A 63 -1.86 7.43 5.61
N PRO A 64 -1.30 7.18 4.41
CA PRO A 64 -1.48 8.07 3.25
C PRO A 64 -2.94 8.39 2.94
N ASN A 65 -3.83 7.40 3.08
CA ASN A 65 -5.26 7.57 2.87
C ASN A 65 -5.90 8.50 3.92
N GLU A 66 -5.43 8.44 5.17
CA GLU A 66 -5.85 9.35 6.24
C GLU A 66 -5.32 10.76 5.98
N ALA A 67 -4.09 10.91 5.49
CA ALA A 67 -3.55 12.20 5.07
C ALA A 67 -4.32 12.83 3.90
N LEU A 68 -4.78 12.01 2.96
CA LEU A 68 -5.48 12.46 1.76
C LEU A 68 -6.93 12.86 2.04
N TYR A 69 -7.66 12.06 2.82
CA TYR A 69 -9.10 12.27 3.04
C TYR A 69 -9.45 12.80 4.44
N GLY A 70 -8.50 12.85 5.36
CA GLY A 70 -8.72 13.27 6.75
C GLY A 70 -9.50 12.23 7.59
N LEU A 71 -9.76 11.04 7.05
CA LEU A 71 -10.54 9.99 7.70
C LEU A 71 -9.76 8.67 7.69
N ARG A 72 -9.85 7.92 8.79
CA ARG A 72 -9.36 6.55 8.83
C ARG A 72 -10.25 5.66 7.99
N CYS A 73 -9.63 4.87 7.13
CA CYS A 73 -10.34 3.91 6.29
C CYS A 73 -11.03 2.86 7.19
N ARG A 74 -12.33 2.68 6.97
CA ARG A 74 -13.13 1.62 7.59
C ARG A 74 -13.28 0.53 6.55
N THR A 75 -12.86 -0.68 6.89
CA THR A 75 -12.68 -1.74 5.89
C THR A 75 -13.17 -3.06 6.47
N PRO A 76 -13.85 -3.93 5.69
CA PRO A 76 -14.33 -5.22 6.19
C PRO A 76 -13.21 -6.09 6.77
N LEU A 77 -11.99 -5.87 6.29
CA LEU A 77 -10.74 -6.51 6.73
C LEU A 77 -10.26 -6.03 8.10
N HIS A 78 -10.88 -4.98 8.65
CA HIS A 78 -10.57 -4.35 9.93
C HIS A 78 -11.86 -3.84 10.62
N TRP A 79 -12.99 -4.52 10.43
CA TRP A 79 -14.26 -4.21 11.09
C TRP A 79 -14.39 -5.08 12.34
N ASP A 80 -14.31 -4.45 13.51
CA ASP A 80 -14.71 -4.98 14.81
C ASP A 80 -16.24 -4.88 15.03
N GLU A 81 -16.92 -3.99 14.31
CA GLU A 81 -18.39 -3.91 14.30
C GLU A 81 -19.03 -4.96 13.36
N VAL A 82 -19.99 -5.69 13.93
CA VAL A 82 -20.75 -6.77 13.29
C VAL A 82 -21.70 -6.18 12.23
N GLY A 83 -21.43 -6.37 10.94
CA GLY A 83 -22.40 -5.98 9.90
C GLY A 83 -21.97 -6.13 8.44
N GLU A 84 -20.71 -5.84 8.09
CA GLU A 84 -20.30 -5.85 6.66
C GLU A 84 -19.75 -7.20 6.15
N ARG A 85 -19.44 -8.14 7.05
CA ARG A 85 -19.04 -9.51 6.67
C ARG A 85 -20.13 -10.29 5.92
N ASP A 86 -21.38 -9.83 5.99
CA ASP A 86 -22.52 -10.54 5.43
C ASP A 86 -22.59 -10.46 3.89
N SER A 87 -21.86 -9.51 3.28
CA SER A 87 -21.88 -9.29 1.82
C SER A 87 -20.83 -10.10 1.03
N LEU A 88 -19.76 -10.54 1.70
CA LEU A 88 -18.66 -11.30 1.12
C LEU A 88 -18.59 -12.65 1.83
N GLY A 89 -18.62 -13.75 1.09
CA GLY A 89 -18.54 -15.10 1.69
C GLY A 89 -17.33 -15.23 2.63
N PRO A 90 -17.44 -15.95 3.75
CA PRO A 90 -16.41 -16.02 4.79
C PRO A 90 -15.05 -16.47 4.25
N ASP A 91 -15.05 -17.40 3.29
CA ASP A 91 -13.83 -17.90 2.65
C ASP A 91 -13.07 -16.81 1.89
N LEU A 92 -13.80 -15.91 1.21
CA LEU A 92 -13.20 -14.82 0.44
C LEU A 92 -12.63 -13.75 1.38
N VAL A 93 -13.31 -13.47 2.48
CA VAL A 93 -12.82 -12.56 3.52
C VAL A 93 -11.54 -13.11 4.14
N GLU A 94 -11.51 -14.39 4.51
CA GLU A 94 -10.35 -15.04 5.10
C GLU A 94 -9.14 -15.04 4.14
N GLN A 95 -9.35 -15.41 2.87
CA GLN A 95 -8.31 -15.35 1.84
C GLN A 95 -7.76 -13.92 1.66
N THR A 96 -8.65 -12.93 1.64
CA THR A 96 -8.25 -11.52 1.47
C THR A 96 -7.46 -11.02 2.68
N VAL A 97 -7.87 -11.38 3.90
CA VAL A 97 -7.13 -11.06 5.14
C VAL A 97 -5.72 -11.66 5.09
N GLU A 98 -5.61 -12.92 4.67
CA GLU A 98 -4.32 -13.61 4.56
C GLU A 98 -3.40 -12.95 3.52
N TYR A 99 -3.93 -12.56 2.37
CA TYR A 99 -3.16 -11.80 1.38
C TYR A 99 -2.70 -10.45 1.90
N VAL A 100 -3.57 -9.70 2.58
CA VAL A 100 -3.19 -8.41 3.18
C VAL A 100 -2.14 -8.58 4.28
N ARG A 101 -2.22 -9.66 5.08
CA ARG A 101 -1.18 -10.00 6.07
C ARG A 101 0.18 -10.20 5.39
N LYS A 102 0.21 -11.02 4.33
CA LYS A 102 1.44 -11.28 3.55
C LYS A 102 2.01 -9.99 2.94
N ILE A 103 1.16 -9.14 2.36
CA ILE A 103 1.57 -7.85 1.79
C ILE A 103 2.17 -6.93 2.86
N LYS A 104 1.55 -6.86 4.05
CA LYS A 104 2.08 -6.07 5.18
C LYS A 104 3.45 -6.57 5.65
N GLU A 105 3.69 -7.87 5.63
CA GLU A 105 5.01 -8.44 5.94
C GLU A 105 6.06 -8.04 4.91
N ARG A 106 5.73 -8.12 3.61
CA ARG A 106 6.62 -7.65 2.54
C ARG A 106 6.90 -6.16 2.62
N MET A 107 5.90 -5.37 2.99
CA MET A 107 6.04 -3.92 3.17
C MET A 107 7.00 -3.59 4.31
N LYS A 108 6.89 -4.27 5.46
CA LYS A 108 7.84 -4.09 6.57
C LYS A 108 9.26 -4.47 6.16
N ALA A 109 9.42 -5.54 5.39
CA ALA A 109 10.73 -5.95 4.87
C ALA A 109 11.32 -4.90 3.91
N ALA A 110 10.52 -4.34 3.00
CA ALA A 110 10.93 -3.28 2.08
C ALA A 110 11.29 -1.97 2.81
N GLN A 111 10.60 -1.66 3.91
CA GLN A 111 10.85 -0.46 4.73
C GLN A 111 12.08 -0.57 5.64
N SER A 112 12.54 -1.79 5.95
CA SER A 112 13.64 -2.04 6.90
C SER A 112 15.02 -2.12 6.23
N ARG A 113 15.11 -1.81 4.95
CA ARG A 113 16.32 -1.84 4.14
C ARG A 113 17.01 -0.47 4.12
#